data_AF-A0AAE3CE33-F1
#
_entry.id   AF-A0AAE3CE33-F1
#
_cell.length_a   1.000
_cell.length_b   1.000
_cell.length_c   1.000
_cell.angle_alpha   90.00
_cell.angle_beta   90.00
_cell.angle_gamma   90.00
#
_symmetry.space_group_name_H-M   'P 1'
#
loop_
_entity.id
_entity.type
_entity.pdbx_description
1 polymer ?
#
loop_
_entity_poly.entity_id
_entity_poly.type
_entity_poly.pdbx_seq_one_letter_code
_entity_poly.pdbx_strand_id
1 'polypeptide(L)'
;MAKKDIIERFDSVAESYDERTSKWPGYDQLLKRIVELANPKESDVVMDVGAGTGSVSFAFAPRVRKVVALDIAEKMVETGRKKAREKNFQNVEFRIGDLKSQLR
;
A
#
# COMPACT_ATOMS: atom_id res chain seq x y z
N MET A 1 10.85 -19.63 -0.61
CA MET A 1 11.65 -18.39 -0.54
C MET A 1 11.69 -17.96 0.92
N ALA A 2 12.84 -17.59 1.46
CA ALA A 2 12.93 -17.15 2.85
C ALA A 2 12.35 -15.73 2.98
N LYS A 3 11.80 -15.39 4.15
CA LYS A 3 11.26 -14.05 4.44
C LYS A 3 12.28 -12.94 4.17
N LYS A 4 13.55 -13.22 4.46
CA LYS A 4 14.67 -12.31 4.22
C LYS A 4 14.83 -11.97 2.73
N ASP A 5 14.80 -12.96 1.85
CA ASP A 5 14.95 -12.75 0.40
C ASP A 5 13.82 -11.86 -0.16
N ILE A 6 12.61 -12.00 0.37
CA ILE A 6 11.45 -11.19 -0.01
C ILE A 6 11.69 -9.73 0.39
N ILE A 7 12.08 -9.49 1.63
CA ILE A 7 12.38 -8.15 2.16
C ILE A 7 13.48 -7.48 1.31
N GLU A 8 14.62 -8.15 1.13
CA GLU A 8 15.76 -7.61 0.38
C GLU A 8 15.38 -7.24 -1.06
N ARG A 9 14.61 -8.12 -1.73
CA ARG A 9 14.13 -7.86 -3.09
C ARG A 9 13.28 -6.59 -3.14
N PHE A 10 12.29 -6.46 -2.27
CA PHE A 10 11.38 -5.31 -2.30
C PHE A 10 12.07 -4.02 -1.82
N ASP A 11 12.93 -4.10 -0.82
CA ASP A 11 13.72 -2.96 -0.37
C ASP A 11 14.61 -2.39 -1.49
N SER A 12 15.23 -3.26 -2.30
CA SER A 12 16.11 -2.82 -3.39
C SER A 12 15.39 -2.04 -4.49
N VAL A 13 14.06 -2.16 -4.57
CA VAL A 13 13.27 -1.62 -5.68
C VAL A 13 12.23 -0.58 -5.24
N ALA A 14 12.18 -0.23 -3.95
CA ALA A 14 11.12 0.60 -3.35
C ALA A 14 10.96 1.98 -4.02
N GLU A 15 12.05 2.71 -4.22
CA GLU A 15 12.01 4.08 -4.77
C GLU A 15 11.51 4.13 -6.22
N SER A 16 11.81 3.09 -7.00
CA SER A 16 11.42 2.97 -8.42
C SER A 16 10.15 2.14 -8.62
N TYR A 17 9.52 1.66 -7.54
CA TYR A 17 8.40 0.72 -7.60
C TYR A 17 7.21 1.31 -8.35
N ASP A 18 6.77 2.48 -7.92
CA ASP A 18 5.64 3.17 -8.53
C ASP A 18 5.86 3.45 -10.01
N GLU A 19 7.02 4.01 -10.36
CA GLU A 19 7.34 4.41 -11.74
C GLU A 19 7.33 3.22 -12.69
N ARG A 20 7.76 2.03 -12.23
CA ARG A 20 7.67 0.82 -13.03
C ARG A 20 6.23 0.31 -13.13
N THR A 21 5.50 0.31 -12.02
CA THR A 21 4.13 -0.22 -11.99
C THR A 21 3.12 0.65 -12.74
N SER A 22 3.26 1.98 -12.68
CA SER A 22 2.36 2.92 -13.37
C SER A 22 2.48 2.84 -14.89
N LYS A 23 3.61 2.33 -15.40
CA LYS A 23 3.83 2.07 -16.83
C LYS A 23 3.16 0.78 -17.31
N TRP A 24 2.63 -0.06 -16.42
CA TRP A 24 1.93 -1.27 -16.84
C TRP A 24 0.60 -0.92 -17.51
N PRO A 25 0.33 -1.46 -18.72
CA PRO A 25 -0.95 -1.24 -19.38
C PRO A 25 -2.11 -1.66 -18.47
N GLY A 26 -3.04 -0.75 -18.22
CA GLY A 26 -4.22 -1.06 -17.39
C GLY A 26 -4.09 -0.76 -15.90
N TYR A 27 -2.94 -0.30 -15.39
CA TYR A 27 -2.72 -0.19 -13.95
C TYR A 27 -3.70 0.79 -13.27
N ASP A 28 -3.93 1.96 -13.85
CA ASP A 28 -4.90 2.93 -13.32
C ASP A 28 -6.34 2.40 -13.38
N GLN A 29 -6.69 1.64 -14.44
CA GLN A 29 -8.00 1.00 -14.56
C GLN A 29 -8.17 -0.09 -13.50
N LEU A 30 -7.12 -0.85 -13.21
CA LEU A 30 -7.11 -1.85 -12.14
C LEU A 30 -7.36 -1.20 -10.77
N LEU A 31 -6.65 -0.11 -10.43
CA LEU A 31 -6.85 0.58 -9.16
C LEU A 31 -8.29 1.08 -9.00
N LYS A 32 -8.85 1.70 -10.05
CA LYS A 32 -10.26 2.12 -10.07
C LYS A 32 -11.20 0.94 -9.88
N ARG A 33 -10.96 -0.16 -10.60
CA ARG A 33 -11.81 -1.35 -10.56
C ARG A 33 -11.80 -2.02 -9.18
N ILE A 34 -10.65 -2.08 -8.51
CA ILE A 34 -10.52 -2.60 -7.14
C ILE A 34 -11.42 -1.80 -6.19
N VAL A 35 -11.32 -0.46 -6.24
CA VAL A 35 -12.10 0.43 -5.38
C VAL A 35 -13.60 0.35 -5.69
N GLU A 36 -13.98 0.29 -6.96
CA GLU A 36 -15.38 0.14 -7.39
C GLU A 36 -16.00 -1.17 -6.88
N LEU A 37 -15.29 -2.29 -7.05
CA LEU A 37 -15.77 -3.61 -6.64
C LEU A 37 -15.88 -3.74 -5.11
N ALA A 38 -14.98 -3.10 -4.37
CA ALA A 38 -15.03 -3.07 -2.92
C ALA A 38 -16.20 -2.25 -2.37
N ASN A 39 -16.73 -1.31 -3.17
CA ASN A 39 -17.83 -0.42 -2.82
C ASN A 39 -17.72 0.18 -1.39
N PRO A 40 -16.60 0.85 -1.07
CA PRO A 40 -16.31 1.31 0.28
C PRO A 40 -17.24 2.44 0.71
N LYS A 41 -17.49 2.53 2.01
CA LYS A 41 -18.21 3.64 2.67
C LYS A 41 -17.24 4.52 3.43
N GLU A 42 -17.61 5.78 3.60
CA GLU A 42 -16.81 6.77 4.35
C GLU A 42 -16.55 6.36 5.80
N SER A 43 -17.38 5.49 6.39
CA SER A 43 -17.19 4.96 7.75
C SER A 43 -16.12 3.87 7.85
N ASP A 44 -15.75 3.26 6.73
CA ASP A 44 -15.00 2.01 6.71
C ASP A 44 -13.54 2.21 7.08
N VAL A 45 -12.95 1.16 7.64
CA VAL A 45 -11.51 1.05 7.86
C VAL A 45 -11.00 -0.06 6.97
N VAL A 46 -10.08 0.28 6.07
CA VAL A 46 -9.50 -0.65 5.11
C VAL A 46 -8.13 -1.10 5.61
N MET A 47 -7.85 -2.40 5.51
CA MET A 47 -6.51 -2.95 5.71
C MET A 47 -5.94 -3.36 4.36
N ASP A 48 -4.86 -2.71 3.95
CA ASP A 48 -4.11 -3.01 2.72
C ASP A 48 -2.88 -3.85 3.09
N VAL A 49 -2.87 -5.13 2.72
CA VAL A 49 -1.86 -6.11 3.12
C VAL A 49 -0.89 -6.36 1.98
N GLY A 50 0.40 -6.18 2.24
CA GLY A 50 1.40 -6.11 1.16
C GLY A 50 1.27 -4.79 0.40
N ALA A 51 1.02 -3.70 1.13
CA ALA A 51 0.70 -2.40 0.56
C ALA A 51 1.82 -1.79 -0.29
N GLY A 52 3.06 -2.28 -0.13
CA GLY A 52 4.24 -1.72 -0.75
C GLY A 52 4.35 -0.22 -0.44
N THR A 53 4.51 0.58 -1.50
CA THR A 53 4.54 2.04 -1.45
C THR A 53 3.14 2.68 -1.39
N GLY A 54 2.05 1.89 -1.39
CA GLY A 54 0.69 2.33 -1.07
C GLY A 54 -0.21 2.73 -2.23
N SER A 55 0.01 2.28 -3.46
CA SER A 55 -0.85 2.66 -4.61
C SER A 55 -2.34 2.34 -4.38
N VAL A 56 -2.64 1.15 -3.86
CA VAL A 56 -4.01 0.74 -3.51
C VAL A 56 -4.51 1.54 -2.30
N SER A 57 -3.70 1.65 -1.26
CA SER A 57 -3.99 2.50 -0.09
C SER A 57 -4.42 3.92 -0.46
N PHE A 58 -3.71 4.58 -1.37
CA PHE A 58 -4.05 5.94 -1.82
C PHE A 58 -5.29 6.00 -2.70
N ALA A 59 -5.64 4.92 -3.40
CA ALA A 59 -6.88 4.83 -4.16
C ALA A 59 -8.11 4.73 -3.25
N PHE A 60 -7.98 4.07 -2.09
CA PHE A 60 -9.03 3.98 -1.08
C PHE A 60 -9.15 5.23 -0.21
N ALA A 61 -8.04 5.88 0.12
CA ALA A 61 -7.98 6.96 1.12
C ALA A 61 -9.06 8.06 0.96
N PRO A 62 -9.44 8.53 -0.24
CA PRO A 62 -10.49 9.55 -0.39
C PRO A 62 -11.92 9.06 -0.08
N ARG A 63 -12.14 7.75 0.10
CA ARG A 63 -13.48 7.13 0.16
C ARG A 63 -13.78 6.44 1.49
N VAL A 64 -12.83 6.44 2.42
CA VAL A 64 -12.91 5.68 3.67
C VAL A 64 -12.43 6.50 4.85
N ARG A 65 -12.83 6.10 6.06
CA ARG A 65 -12.42 6.74 7.31
C ARG A 65 -10.92 6.64 7.52
N LYS A 66 -10.36 5.46 7.25
CA LYS A 66 -8.95 5.16 7.48
C LYS A 66 -8.47 4.00 6.62
N VAL A 67 -7.20 4.08 6.20
CA VAL A 67 -6.46 2.96 5.61
C VAL A 67 -5.30 2.59 6.53
N VAL A 68 -5.15 1.30 6.83
CA VAL A 68 -3.98 0.73 7.50
C VAL A 68 -3.20 -0.06 6.46
N ALA A 69 -2.04 0.47 6.07
CA ALA A 69 -1.16 -0.12 5.07
C ALA A 69 -0.08 -0.95 5.78
N LEU A 70 -0.09 -2.27 5.57
CA LEU A 70 0.86 -3.21 6.16
C LEU A 70 1.80 -3.71 5.08
N ASP A 71 3.11 -3.55 5.29
CA ASP A 71 4.12 -4.22 4.49
C ASP A 71 5.27 -4.74 5.36
N ILE A 72 5.96 -5.76 4.87
CA ILE A 72 7.05 -6.42 5.58
C ILE A 72 8.41 -5.77 5.27
N ALA A 73 8.52 -5.08 4.13
CA ALA A 73 9.72 -4.42 3.67
C ALA A 73 9.78 -2.97 4.19
N GLU A 74 10.83 -2.66 4.96
CA GLU A 74 10.95 -1.37 5.66
C GLU A 74 11.03 -0.20 4.68
N LYS A 75 11.80 -0.32 3.59
CA LYS A 75 11.93 0.77 2.62
C LYS A 75 10.64 1.03 1.85
N MET A 76 9.81 0.00 1.66
CA MET A 76 8.47 0.15 1.07
C MET A 76 7.58 1.02 1.97
N VAL A 77 7.55 0.70 3.26
CA VAL A 77 6.80 1.47 4.27
C VAL A 77 7.30 2.90 4.37
N GLU A 78 8.62 3.12 4.42
CA GLU A 78 9.21 4.46 4.47
C GLU A 78 8.85 5.30 3.24
N THR A 79 8.95 4.70 2.05
CA THR A 79 8.56 5.34 0.79
C THR A 79 7.07 5.69 0.80
N GLY A 80 6.21 4.76 1.26
CA GLY A 80 4.78 5.00 1.44
C GLY A 80 4.47 6.15 2.40
N ARG A 81 5.16 6.22 3.55
CA ARG A 81 5.04 7.32 4.52
C ARG A 81 5.43 8.67 3.92
N LYS A 82 6.52 8.71 3.15
CA LYS A 82 6.94 9.92 2.44
C LYS A 82 5.87 10.39 1.46
N LYS A 83 5.35 9.49 0.63
CA LYS A 83 4.27 9.79 -0.32
C LYS A 83 2.99 10.25 0.36
N ALA A 84 2.61 9.65 1.49
CA ALA A 84 1.43 10.08 2.24
C ALA A 84 1.55 11.54 2.69
N ARG A 85 2.74 11.94 3.19
CA ARG A 85 3.03 13.34 3.55
C ARG A 85 2.98 14.26 2.34
N GLU A 86 3.64 13.90 1.25
CA GLU A 86 3.69 14.70 0.01
C GLU A 86 2.29 14.90 -0.61
N LYS A 87 1.42 13.89 -0.51
CA LYS A 87 0.04 13.93 -1.00
C LYS A 87 -0.97 14.44 0.04
N ASN A 88 -0.52 14.85 1.23
CA ASN A 88 -1.35 15.33 2.33
C ASN A 88 -2.43 14.33 2.81
N PHE A 89 -2.21 13.03 2.69
CA PHE A 89 -3.11 12.02 3.25
C PHE A 89 -2.87 11.87 4.75
N GLN A 90 -3.86 12.29 5.56
CA GLN A 90 -3.83 12.17 7.03
C GLN A 90 -4.46 10.86 7.54
N ASN A 91 -5.22 10.17 6.69
CA ASN A 91 -5.97 8.97 7.05
C ASN A 91 -5.34 7.66 6.56
N VAL A 92 -4.07 7.69 6.12
CA VAL A 92 -3.31 6.49 5.70
C VAL A 92 -2.18 6.23 6.69
N GLU A 93 -2.27 5.11 7.42
CA GLU A 93 -1.28 4.71 8.42
C GLU A 93 -0.45 3.53 7.92
N PHE A 94 0.85 3.75 7.71
CA PHE A 94 1.80 2.70 7.31
C PHE A 94 2.45 2.01 8.50
N ARG A 95 2.39 0.67 8.52
CA ARG A 95 2.96 -0.20 9.54
C ARG A 95 3.89 -1.22 8.91
N ILE A 96 5.04 -1.43 9.56
CA ILE A 96 5.92 -2.56 9.25
C ILE A 96 5.35 -3.77 9.98
N GLY A 97 5.13 -4.87 9.26
CA GLY A 97 4.74 -6.11 9.90
C GLY A 97 4.54 -7.28 8.96
N ASP A 98 4.58 -8.45 9.54
CA ASP A 98 4.35 -9.72 8.86
C ASP A 98 2.91 -10.15 9.10
N LEU A 99 2.14 -10.38 8.02
CA LEU A 99 0.77 -10.86 8.11
C LEU A 99 0.66 -12.10 9.02
N LYS A 100 1.61 -13.03 8.91
CA LYS A 100 1.57 -14.29 9.67
C LYS A 100 1.73 -14.07 11.18
N SER A 101 2.41 -13.01 11.61
CA SER A 101 2.55 -12.70 13.03
C SER A 101 1.34 -11.95 13.59
N GLN A 102 0.46 -11.42 12.74
CA GLN A 102 -0.70 -10.59 13.13
C GLN A 102 -2.01 -11.38 13.19
N LEU A 103 -2.04 -12.64 12.74
CA LEU A 103 -3.22 -13.52 12.72
C LEU A 103 -3.25 -14.52 13.89
N ARG A 104 -2.73 -14.14 15.06
CA ARG A 104 -2.74 -14.99 16.26
C ARG A 104 -3.94 -14.72 17.15
#